data_AF-A0A2R7T4L1-F1
#
_entry.id   AF-A0A2R7T4L1-F1
#
_cell.length_a   1.000
_cell.length_b   1.000
_cell.length_c   1.000
_cell.angle_alpha   90.00
_cell.angle_beta   90.00
_cell.angle_gamma   90.00
#
_symmetry.space_group_name_H-M   'P 1'
#
loop_
_entity.id
_entity.type
_entity.pdbx_description
1 polymer ?
#
loop_
_entity_poly.entity_id
_entity_poly.type
_entity_poly.pdbx_seq_one_letter_code
_entity_poly.pdbx_strand_id
1 'polypeptide(L)'
;MAYTLQAIITRAGALSEPLPYCLRRVALPGGVDMIPIGKAALKAHAFPFLPLTDEGNEGLPSVIANLCERLSTECLLAYVEAEFFGGVGVQAHALFSAGKIFGPVVVSGVAINDALRHLGVQKGEATDEFDVVGLGQRRNTDDWLE
;
A
#
# COMPACT_ATOMS: atom_id res chain seq x y z
N MET A 1 19.84 7.80 -2.66
CA MET A 1 18.74 7.85 -1.67
C MET A 1 17.76 6.73 -2.00
N ALA A 2 17.48 5.85 -1.03
CA ALA A 2 16.49 4.79 -1.21
C ALA A 2 15.08 5.39 -1.37
N TYR A 3 14.17 4.65 -1.98
CA TYR A 3 12.73 4.90 -1.88
C TYR A 3 12.12 3.70 -1.15
N THR A 4 11.31 3.96 -0.12
CA THR A 4 10.56 2.93 0.61
C THR A 4 9.11 3.33 0.76
N LEU A 5 8.20 2.39 0.52
CA LEU A 5 6.78 2.53 0.76
C LEU A 5 6.22 1.22 1.31
N GLN A 6 5.48 1.28 2.41
CA GLN A 6 4.64 0.20 2.92
C GLN A 6 3.32 0.80 3.32
N ALA A 7 2.24 0.47 2.62
CA ALA A 7 0.97 1.16 2.81
C ALA A 7 -0.24 0.31 2.42
N ILE A 8 -1.41 0.74 2.87
CA ILE A 8 -2.70 0.31 2.33
C ILE A 8 -3.28 1.46 1.52
N ILE A 9 -3.80 1.19 0.33
CA ILE A 9 -4.46 2.18 -0.53
C ILE A 9 -5.89 1.71 -0.83
N THR A 10 -6.84 2.61 -0.81
CA THR A 10 -8.25 2.35 -1.12
C THR A 10 -8.89 3.58 -1.74
N ARG A 11 -10.11 3.47 -2.26
CA ARG A 11 -10.88 4.62 -2.76
C ARG A 11 -11.11 5.64 -1.63
N ALA A 12 -11.02 6.92 -1.98
CA ALA A 12 -11.23 8.00 -1.01
C ALA A 12 -12.59 7.86 -0.33
N GLY A 13 -12.59 7.87 1.01
CA GLY A 13 -13.80 7.72 1.83
C GLY A 13 -14.42 6.32 1.87
N ALA A 14 -13.79 5.30 1.28
CA ALA A 14 -14.35 3.95 1.26
C ALA A 14 -14.25 3.22 2.61
N LEU A 15 -13.29 3.59 3.46
CA LEU A 15 -13.15 3.00 4.80
C LEU A 15 -14.12 3.63 5.78
N SER A 16 -15.02 2.81 6.29
CA SER A 16 -15.96 3.10 7.37
C SER A 16 -15.39 2.79 8.76
N GLU A 17 -14.54 1.77 8.86
CA GLU A 17 -13.97 1.29 10.11
C GLU A 17 -12.87 2.23 10.65
N PRO A 18 -12.80 2.44 11.98
CA PRO A 18 -11.71 3.20 12.59
C PRO A 18 -10.36 2.50 12.40
N LEU A 19 -9.34 3.29 12.10
CA LEU A 19 -7.98 2.78 11.99
C LEU A 19 -7.41 2.41 13.36
N PRO A 20 -6.62 1.32 13.45
CA PRO A 20 -5.82 1.04 14.64
C PRO A 20 -4.96 2.21 15.09
N TYR A 21 -4.56 2.18 16.37
CA TYR A 21 -3.57 3.09 16.92
C TYR A 21 -2.32 3.20 16.03
N CYS A 22 -1.74 4.39 15.91
CA CYS A 22 -0.61 4.70 15.01
C CYS A 22 -0.85 4.56 13.49
N LEU A 23 -2.05 4.17 13.03
CA LEU A 23 -2.43 4.26 11.62
C LEU A 23 -3.30 5.49 11.39
N ARG A 24 -3.02 6.24 10.32
CA ARG A 24 -3.80 7.42 9.90
C ARG A 24 -3.99 7.41 8.39
N ARG A 25 -5.07 8.03 7.94
CA ARG A 25 -5.34 8.26 6.51
C ARG A 25 -4.59 9.51 6.04
N VAL A 26 -4.09 9.42 4.82
CA VAL A 26 -3.52 10.51 4.03
C VAL A 26 -4.27 10.52 2.70
N ALA A 27 -4.98 11.61 2.42
CA ALA A 27 -5.66 11.76 1.14
C ALA A 27 -4.61 11.96 0.03
N LEU A 28 -4.74 11.20 -1.05
CA LEU A 28 -3.91 11.36 -2.24
C LEU A 28 -4.75 11.90 -3.41
N PRO A 29 -4.13 12.56 -4.40
CA PRO A 29 -4.74 12.78 -5.70
C PRO A 29 -5.22 11.47 -6.34
N GLY A 30 -6.06 11.55 -7.38
CA GLY A 30 -6.60 10.36 -8.05
C GLY A 30 -7.76 9.68 -7.32
N GLY A 31 -8.29 10.31 -6.26
CA GLY A 31 -9.49 9.83 -5.56
C GLY A 31 -9.25 8.57 -4.73
N VAL A 32 -8.07 8.48 -4.12
CA VAL A 32 -7.68 7.39 -3.22
C VAL A 32 -7.19 7.94 -1.88
N ASP A 33 -7.41 7.16 -0.82
CA ASP A 33 -6.79 7.36 0.47
C ASP A 33 -5.66 6.35 0.65
N MET A 34 -4.57 6.80 1.26
CA MET A 34 -3.46 5.95 1.67
C MET A 34 -3.37 5.88 3.20
N ILE A 35 -3.00 4.72 3.71
CA ILE A 35 -2.67 4.48 5.11
C ILE A 35 -1.21 4.04 5.15
N PRO A 36 -0.27 4.97 5.39
CA PRO A 36 1.14 4.63 5.49
C PRO A 36 1.38 3.79 6.75
N ILE A 37 2.12 2.70 6.62
CA ILE A 37 2.55 1.85 7.74
C ILE A 37 3.98 2.28 8.12
N GLY A 38 4.08 3.40 8.82
CA GLY A 38 5.36 3.93 9.31
C GLY A 38 5.92 3.18 10.51
N LYS A 39 7.13 3.55 10.95
CA LYS A 39 7.87 2.86 12.03
C LYS A 39 7.08 2.71 13.33
N ALA A 40 6.27 3.71 13.67
CA ALA A 40 5.43 3.67 14.86
C ALA A 40 4.37 2.56 14.78
N ALA A 41 3.71 2.41 13.63
CA ALA A 41 2.72 1.35 13.40
C ALA A 41 3.38 -0.04 13.32
N LEU A 42 4.54 -0.13 12.64
CA LEU A 42 5.32 -1.38 12.58
C LEU A 42 5.63 -1.90 13.98
N LYS A 43 6.13 -1.02 14.86
CA LYS A 43 6.45 -1.38 16.25
C LYS A 43 5.19 -1.67 17.08
N ALA A 44 4.14 -0.87 16.96
CA ALA A 44 2.94 -1.00 17.78
C ALA A 44 2.15 -2.29 17.50
N HIS A 45 2.15 -2.75 16.25
CA HIS A 45 1.38 -3.94 15.83
C HIS A 45 2.25 -5.15 15.48
N ALA A 46 3.56 -5.05 15.70
CA ALA A 46 4.55 -6.06 15.30
C ALA A 46 4.42 -6.45 13.82
N PHE A 47 4.17 -5.47 12.96
CA PHE A 47 4.18 -5.69 11.51
C PHE A 47 5.63 -5.83 11.03
N PRO A 48 5.92 -6.79 10.15
CA PRO A 48 7.21 -6.87 9.48
C PRO A 48 7.39 -5.69 8.52
N PHE A 49 8.64 -5.27 8.34
CA PHE A 49 9.02 -4.22 7.40
C PHE A 49 9.18 -4.81 6.00
N LEU A 50 8.44 -4.29 5.03
CA LEU A 50 8.51 -4.69 3.62
C LEU A 50 8.57 -6.22 3.39
N PRO A 51 7.66 -7.02 3.99
CA PRO A 51 7.74 -8.48 3.95
C PRO A 51 7.69 -9.09 2.54
N LEU A 52 7.17 -8.38 1.53
CA LEU A 52 7.09 -8.88 0.16
C LEU A 52 8.28 -8.44 -0.71
N THR A 53 8.93 -7.32 -0.40
CA THR A 53 10.04 -6.78 -1.21
C THR A 53 11.43 -6.96 -0.60
N ASP A 54 11.56 -6.97 0.74
CA ASP A 54 12.85 -7.08 1.44
C ASP A 54 13.15 -8.53 1.88
N GLU A 55 12.16 -9.24 2.45
CA GLU A 55 12.43 -10.52 3.14
C GLU A 55 12.38 -11.77 2.26
N GLY A 56 12.02 -11.66 0.97
CA GLY A 56 11.87 -12.83 0.10
C GLY A 56 10.85 -13.85 0.61
N ASN A 57 9.87 -13.43 1.43
CA ASN A 57 8.83 -14.32 1.94
C ASN A 57 8.00 -14.93 0.81
N GLU A 58 7.59 -16.18 0.99
CA GLU A 58 6.71 -16.90 0.05
C GLU A 58 5.23 -16.48 0.15
N GLY A 59 4.88 -15.48 0.97
CA GLY A 59 3.50 -15.03 1.11
C GLY A 59 3.29 -13.86 2.08
N LEU A 60 2.09 -13.30 2.06
CA LEU A 60 1.72 -12.17 2.90
C LEU A 60 1.60 -12.60 4.38
N PRO A 61 2.31 -11.95 5.32
CA PRO A 61 2.21 -12.26 6.74
C PRO A 61 0.78 -12.14 7.27
N SER A 62 0.37 -13.09 8.11
CA SER A 62 -1.01 -13.15 8.65
C SER A 62 -1.41 -11.88 9.40
N VAL A 63 -0.45 -11.21 10.06
CA VAL A 63 -0.70 -9.96 10.79
C VAL A 63 -1.12 -8.80 9.86
N ILE A 64 -0.54 -8.74 8.65
CA ILE A 64 -0.94 -7.77 7.61
C ILE A 64 -2.23 -8.22 6.94
N ALA A 65 -2.35 -9.50 6.62
CA ALA A 65 -3.56 -10.07 6.03
C ALA A 65 -4.79 -9.80 6.91
N ASN A 66 -4.72 -10.09 8.21
CA ASN A 66 -5.81 -9.86 9.16
C ASN A 66 -6.22 -8.37 9.23
N LEU A 67 -5.26 -7.44 9.18
CA LEU A 67 -5.57 -6.01 9.12
C LEU A 67 -6.33 -5.67 7.83
N CYS A 68 -5.83 -6.14 6.69
CA CYS A 68 -6.41 -5.86 5.38
C CYS A 68 -7.79 -6.51 5.22
N GLU A 69 -7.98 -7.75 5.68
CA GLU A 69 -9.27 -8.44 5.72
C GLU A 69 -10.27 -7.64 6.56
N ARG A 70 -9.89 -7.22 7.77
CA ARG A 70 -10.79 -6.43 8.60
C ARG A 70 -11.21 -5.12 7.92
N LEU A 71 -10.25 -4.39 7.34
CA LEU A 71 -10.50 -3.09 6.69
C LEU A 71 -11.25 -3.23 5.35
N SER A 72 -11.13 -4.36 4.65
CA SER A 72 -11.73 -4.59 3.33
C SER A 72 -13.13 -5.19 3.36
N THR A 73 -13.79 -5.24 4.52
CA THR A 73 -15.13 -5.84 4.65
C THR A 73 -16.13 -5.22 3.68
N GLU A 74 -16.11 -3.89 3.53
CA GLU A 74 -17.07 -3.12 2.71
C GLU A 74 -16.39 -2.36 1.55
N CYS A 75 -15.11 -2.59 1.30
CA CYS A 75 -14.38 -1.87 0.24
C CYS A 75 -13.25 -2.69 -0.39
N LEU A 76 -12.90 -2.32 -1.62
CA LEU A 76 -11.66 -2.76 -2.25
C LEU A 76 -10.47 -1.97 -1.70
N LEU A 77 -9.43 -2.68 -1.29
CA LEU A 77 -8.15 -2.07 -0.92
C LEU A 77 -6.99 -2.88 -1.49
N ALA A 78 -5.84 -2.22 -1.60
CA ALA A 78 -4.57 -2.82 -1.95
C ALA A 78 -3.58 -2.58 -0.82
N TYR A 79 -2.98 -3.65 -0.32
CA TYR A 79 -1.71 -3.54 0.39
C TYR A 79 -0.59 -3.41 -0.65
N VAL A 80 0.32 -2.46 -0.47
CA VAL A 80 1.40 -2.16 -1.42
C VAL A 80 2.75 -1.99 -0.72
N GLU A 81 3.79 -2.41 -1.41
CA GLU A 81 5.17 -2.25 -1.01
C GLU A 81 6.03 -1.74 -2.17
N ALA A 82 7.05 -0.96 -1.85
CA ALA A 82 8.14 -0.69 -2.77
C ALA A 82 9.44 -0.44 -2.03
N GLU A 83 10.52 -0.97 -2.60
CA GLU A 83 11.88 -0.67 -2.23
C GLU A 83 12.70 -0.40 -3.49
N PHE A 84 13.40 0.73 -3.52
CA PHE A 84 14.38 1.03 -4.56
C PHE A 84 15.72 1.34 -3.93
N PHE A 85 16.71 0.48 -4.21
CA PHE A 85 18.10 0.69 -3.82
C PHE A 85 19.03 0.43 -5.02
N GLY A 86 19.96 1.34 -5.30
CA GLY A 86 20.98 1.14 -6.34
C GLY A 86 20.47 1.08 -7.80
N GLY A 87 19.23 1.51 -8.07
CA GLY A 87 18.68 1.59 -9.44
C GLY A 87 17.80 0.40 -9.86
N VAL A 88 17.70 -0.64 -9.02
CA VAL A 88 16.72 -1.72 -9.17
C VAL A 88 15.66 -1.54 -8.09
N GLY A 89 14.39 -1.57 -8.50
CA GLY A 89 13.25 -1.44 -7.60
C GLY A 89 12.37 -2.67 -7.65
N VAL A 90 11.98 -3.16 -6.47
CA VAL A 90 10.96 -4.19 -6.34
C VAL A 90 9.71 -3.53 -5.79
N GLN A 91 8.57 -3.82 -6.40
CA GLN A 91 7.28 -3.44 -5.87
C GLN A 91 6.45 -4.70 -5.65
N ALA A 92 5.51 -4.62 -4.72
CA ALA A 92 4.54 -5.68 -4.51
C ALA A 92 3.15 -5.13 -4.22
N HIS A 93 2.12 -5.95 -4.46
CA HIS A 93 0.79 -5.70 -3.94
C HIS A 93 0.03 -6.98 -3.59
N ALA A 94 -0.97 -6.83 -2.72
CA ALA A 94 -2.00 -7.81 -2.45
C ALA A 94 -3.35 -7.10 -2.40
N LEU A 95 -4.36 -7.61 -3.13
CA LEU A 95 -5.69 -6.99 -3.20
C LEU A 95 -6.64 -7.66 -2.22
N PHE A 96 -7.54 -6.89 -1.62
CA PHE A 96 -8.53 -7.38 -0.67
C PHE A 96 -9.90 -6.77 -0.93
N SER A 97 -10.93 -7.58 -0.82
CA SER A 97 -12.34 -7.18 -0.94
C SER A 97 -13.23 -8.17 -0.20
N ALA A 98 -14.35 -7.71 0.35
CA ALA A 98 -15.28 -8.52 1.14
C ALA A 98 -14.58 -9.30 2.27
N GLY A 99 -13.58 -8.65 2.89
CA GLY A 99 -12.81 -9.19 4.00
C GLY A 99 -11.90 -10.36 3.66
N LYS A 100 -11.48 -10.50 2.41
CA LYS A 100 -10.63 -11.60 1.93
C LYS A 100 -9.62 -11.11 0.92
N ILE A 101 -8.49 -11.81 0.83
CA ILE A 101 -7.57 -11.63 -0.29
C ILE A 101 -8.26 -12.02 -1.60
N PHE A 102 -8.05 -11.22 -2.64
CA PHE A 102 -8.59 -11.42 -3.98
C PHE A 102 -7.44 -11.42 -4.98
N GLY A 103 -7.26 -12.55 -5.68
CA GLY A 103 -6.15 -12.73 -6.62
C GLY A 103 -4.81 -13.08 -5.93
N PRO A 104 -3.75 -13.31 -6.71
CA PRO A 104 -2.43 -13.61 -6.20
C PRO A 104 -1.75 -12.37 -5.61
N VAL A 105 -0.83 -12.59 -4.67
CA VAL A 105 0.18 -11.57 -4.34
C VAL A 105 1.09 -11.40 -5.55
N VAL A 106 1.31 -10.15 -5.96
CA VAL A 106 2.12 -9.82 -7.14
C VAL A 106 3.38 -9.10 -6.68
N VAL A 107 4.54 -9.57 -7.14
CA VAL A 107 5.83 -8.91 -6.97
C VAL A 107 6.39 -8.62 -8.37
N SER A 108 6.49 -7.35 -8.74
CA SER A 108 6.97 -6.92 -10.06
C SER A 108 7.34 -5.44 -10.07
N GLY A 109 8.01 -4.96 -11.12
CA GLY A 109 8.33 -3.54 -11.27
C GLY A 109 7.12 -2.61 -11.49
N VAL A 110 5.92 -3.16 -11.72
CA VAL A 110 4.69 -2.41 -12.01
C VAL A 110 3.55 -2.71 -11.03
N ALA A 111 3.86 -3.41 -9.93
CA ALA A 111 2.87 -3.93 -8.99
C ALA A 111 1.96 -2.82 -8.42
N ILE A 112 2.52 -1.65 -8.06
CA ILE A 112 1.71 -0.55 -7.52
C ILE A 112 0.76 0.01 -8.58
N ASN A 113 1.24 0.21 -9.82
CA ASN A 113 0.40 0.69 -10.91
C ASN A 113 -0.77 -0.28 -11.19
N ASP A 114 -0.51 -1.59 -11.15
CA ASP A 114 -1.55 -2.60 -11.29
C ASP A 114 -2.61 -2.51 -10.17
N ALA A 115 -2.17 -2.39 -8.91
CA ALA A 115 -3.06 -2.20 -7.78
C ALA A 115 -3.92 -0.93 -7.88
N LEU A 116 -3.32 0.18 -8.30
CA LEU A 116 -4.02 1.45 -8.47
C LEU A 116 -5.09 1.38 -9.57
N ARG A 117 -4.84 0.64 -10.67
CA ARG A 117 -5.86 0.38 -11.69
C ARG A 117 -7.03 -0.43 -11.17
N HIS A 118 -6.78 -1.42 -10.30
CA HIS A 118 -7.85 -2.15 -9.63
C HIS A 118 -8.70 -1.24 -8.74
N LEU A 119 -8.05 -0.28 -8.07
CA LEU A 119 -8.74 0.78 -7.34
C LEU A 119 -9.40 1.82 -8.24
N GLY A 120 -9.28 1.69 -9.57
CA GLY A 120 -9.87 2.55 -10.59
C GLY A 120 -9.24 3.94 -10.69
N VAL A 121 -7.96 4.05 -10.34
CA VAL A 121 -7.12 5.18 -10.74
C VAL A 121 -6.87 5.07 -12.24
N GLN A 122 -7.01 6.19 -12.95
CA GLN A 122 -6.77 6.26 -14.39
C GLN A 122 -5.60 7.22 -14.62
N LYS A 123 -4.58 6.78 -15.38
CA LYS A 123 -3.39 7.59 -15.66
C LYS A 123 -3.70 8.94 -16.35
N GLY A 124 -4.72 8.98 -17.21
CA GLY A 124 -5.02 10.16 -18.04
C GLY A 124 -3.79 10.60 -18.83
N GLU A 125 -3.42 11.88 -18.69
CA GLU A 125 -2.24 12.51 -19.29
C GLU A 125 -0.94 12.30 -18.48
N ALA A 126 -1.02 11.73 -17.27
CA ALA A 126 0.15 11.42 -16.46
C ALA A 126 0.93 10.23 -17.03
N THR A 127 2.15 10.04 -16.53
CA THR A 127 3.03 8.95 -16.98
C THR A 127 2.40 7.59 -16.69
N ASP A 128 1.95 7.41 -15.44
CA ASP A 128 1.30 6.20 -14.94
C ASP A 128 0.41 6.52 -13.71
N GLU A 129 -0.23 5.49 -13.15
CA GLU A 129 -1.11 5.66 -12.00
C GLU A 129 -0.36 6.14 -10.74
N PHE A 130 0.90 5.72 -10.56
CA PHE A 130 1.77 6.15 -9.47
C PHE A 130 2.03 7.66 -9.50
N ASP A 131 2.27 8.21 -10.69
CA ASP A 131 2.40 9.65 -10.93
C ASP A 131 1.07 10.38 -10.64
N VAL A 132 -0.08 9.81 -11.07
CA VAL A 132 -1.40 10.40 -10.80
C VAL A 132 -1.65 10.61 -9.31
N VAL A 133 -1.37 9.60 -8.49
CA VAL A 133 -1.60 9.67 -7.04
C VAL A 133 -0.46 10.37 -6.29
N GLY A 134 0.57 10.82 -7.02
CA GLY A 134 1.68 11.60 -6.47
C GLY A 134 2.57 10.84 -5.50
N LEU A 135 2.66 9.51 -5.60
CA LEU A 135 3.47 8.69 -4.69
C LEU A 135 4.97 9.01 -4.75
N GLY A 136 5.44 9.68 -5.81
CA GLY A 136 6.82 10.15 -5.93
C GLY A 136 7.20 11.35 -5.05
N GLN A 137 6.23 11.99 -4.37
CA GLN A 137 6.47 13.21 -3.58
C GLN A 137 7.28 12.98 -2.31
N ARG A 138 7.21 11.78 -1.73
CA ARG A 138 7.94 11.40 -0.52
C ARG A 138 8.67 10.10 -0.78
N ARG A 139 9.91 9.99 -0.29
CA ARG A 139 10.77 8.82 -0.54
C ARG A 139 10.78 7.82 0.61
N ASN A 140 10.28 8.19 1.78
CA ASN A 140 10.14 7.30 2.92
C ASN A 140 8.68 7.24 3.37
N THR A 141 8.19 6.05 3.76
CA THR A 141 6.86 5.86 4.32
C THR A 141 6.56 6.83 5.47
N ASP A 142 7.53 7.09 6.36
CA ASP A 142 7.32 7.97 7.51
C ASP A 142 7.12 9.45 7.11
N ASP A 143 7.70 9.90 5.98
CA ASP A 143 7.57 11.29 5.53
C ASP A 143 6.14 11.65 5.11
N TRP A 144 5.27 10.65 4.91
CA TRP A 144 3.83 10.84 4.68
C TRP A 144 3.05 11.09 5.98
N LEU A 145 3.67 10.82 7.13
CA LEU A 145 3.06 10.94 8.46
C LEU A 145 3.43 12.25 9.18
N GLU A 146 4.26 13.09 8.57
CA GLU A 146 4.63 14.42 9.05
C GLU A 146 3.56 15.49 8.79
#